data_AF-E6LIF9-F1
#
_entry.id   AF-E6LIF9-F1
#
_cell.length_a   1.000
_cell.length_b   1.000
_cell.length_c   1.000
_cell.angle_alpha   90.00
_cell.angle_beta   90.00
_cell.angle_gamma   90.00
#
_symmetry.space_group_name_H-M   'P 1'
#
loop_
_entity.id
_entity.type
_entity.pdbx_description
1 polymer ?
#
loop_
_entity_poly.entity_id
_entity_poly.type
_entity_poly.pdbx_seq_one_letter_code
_entity_poly.pdbx_strand_id
1 'polypeptide(L)'
;MLFILGTLLLFIISIRLSAVLSVGFLMLHFKVKRHLQKMTEEKWQEYFHKIGSKGVFFRIIGYYWMALLLLAYWNMIYFWNDSAPYAITLLLAGAFHLFYKYRTKKQQFQKIMKQQFDSSDE
;
A
#
# COMPACT_ATOMS: atom_id res chain seq x y z
N MET A 1 -26.91 -14.47 5.82
CA MET A 1 -26.48 -13.10 6.18
C MET A 1 -25.10 -13.07 6.86
N LEU A 2 -24.81 -13.92 7.85
CA LEU A 2 -23.51 -13.94 8.55
C LEU A 2 -22.30 -14.15 7.63
N PHE A 3 -22.43 -15.00 6.60
CA PHE A 3 -21.36 -15.24 5.63
C PHE A 3 -20.99 -13.99 4.81
N ILE A 4 -21.98 -13.20 4.39
CA ILE A 4 -21.76 -11.96 3.64
C ILE A 4 -21.07 -10.91 4.51
N LEU A 5 -21.56 -10.73 5.75
CA LEU A 5 -20.93 -9.84 6.73
C LEU A 5 -19.49 -10.26 7.04
N GLY A 6 -19.24 -11.55 7.24
CA GLY A 6 -17.89 -12.09 7.47
C GLY A 6 -16.95 -11.84 6.30
N THR A 7 -17.42 -12.07 5.07
CA THR A 7 -16.64 -11.82 3.85
C THR A 7 -16.30 -10.34 3.70
N LEU A 8 -17.25 -9.45 3.95
CA LEU A 8 -17.02 -8.00 3.89
C LEU A 8 -16.03 -7.54 4.96
N LEU A 9 -16.09 -8.12 6.16
CA LEU A 9 -15.16 -7.84 7.24
C LEU A 9 -13.74 -8.32 6.89
N LEU A 10 -13.62 -9.53 6.32
CA LEU A 10 -12.36 -10.06 5.80
C LEU A 10 -11.77 -9.17 4.71
N PHE A 11 -12.60 -8.56 3.85
CA PHE A 11 -12.12 -7.64 2.84
C PHE A 11 -11.49 -6.39 3.46
N ILE A 12 -12.19 -5.75 4.40
CA ILE A 12 -11.70 -4.55 5.08
C ILE A 12 -10.41 -4.85 5.84
N ILE A 13 -10.38 -5.95 6.59
CA ILE A 13 -9.21 -6.35 7.36
C ILE A 13 -8.05 -6.63 6.41
N SER A 14 -8.25 -7.42 5.36
CA SER A 14 -7.17 -7.80 4.44
C SER A 14 -6.58 -6.61 3.70
N ILE A 15 -7.40 -5.65 3.26
CA ILE A 15 -6.93 -4.42 2.61
C ILE A 15 -6.13 -3.54 3.59
N ARG A 16 -6.55 -3.45 4.85
CA ARG A 16 -5.81 -2.70 5.87
C ARG A 16 -4.52 -3.42 6.27
N LEU A 17 -4.58 -4.75 6.44
CA LEU A 17 -3.45 -5.58 6.80
C LEU A 17 -2.39 -5.51 5.70
N SER A 18 -2.77 -5.59 4.43
CA SER A 18 -1.83 -5.49 3.30
C SER A 18 -1.14 -4.13 3.24
N ALA A 19 -1.84 -3.05 3.58
CA ALA A 19 -1.23 -1.72 3.70
C ALA A 19 -0.16 -1.68 4.80
N VAL A 20 -0.45 -2.23 5.98
CA VAL A 20 0.51 -2.31 7.10
C VAL A 20 1.69 -3.22 6.75
N LEU A 21 1.40 -4.41 6.22
CA LEU A 21 2.39 -5.39 5.76
C LEU A 21 3.31 -4.81 4.68
N SER A 22 2.79 -4.01 3.75
CA SER A 22 3.61 -3.39 2.69
C SER A 22 4.69 -2.47 3.26
N VAL A 23 4.36 -1.71 4.30
CA VAL A 23 5.32 -0.84 5.00
C VAL A 23 6.32 -1.70 5.78
N GLY A 24 5.85 -2.75 6.45
CA GLY A 24 6.69 -3.73 7.14
C GLY A 24 7.71 -4.39 6.21
N PHE A 25 7.26 -4.90 5.06
CA PHE A 25 8.13 -5.51 4.04
C PHE A 25 9.15 -4.52 3.50
N LEU A 26 8.75 -3.27 3.26
CA LEU A 26 9.68 -2.23 2.80
C LEU A 26 10.75 -1.93 3.86
N MET A 27 10.36 -1.73 5.13
CA MET A 27 11.29 -1.50 6.23
C MET A 27 12.24 -2.68 6.42
N LEU A 28 11.72 -3.90 6.35
CA LEU A 28 12.51 -5.11 6.49
C LEU A 28 13.48 -5.25 5.31
N HIS A 29 13.04 -4.98 4.08
CA HIS A 29 13.91 -4.95 2.90
C HIS A 29 15.04 -3.93 3.07
N PHE A 30 14.76 -2.72 3.55
CA PHE A 30 15.78 -1.71 3.82
C PHE A 30 16.72 -2.11 4.95
N LYS A 31 16.21 -2.70 6.03
CA LYS A 31 17.03 -3.17 7.16
C LYS A 31 17.96 -4.30 6.72
N VAL A 32 17.45 -5.29 6.00
CA VAL A 32 18.23 -6.41 5.45
C VAL A 32 19.29 -5.89 4.47
N LYS A 33 18.90 -4.99 3.56
CA LYS A 33 19.84 -4.41 2.58
C LYS A 33 20.95 -3.61 3.25
N ARG A 34 20.61 -2.76 4.23
CA ARG A 34 21.58 -1.99 5.01
C ARG A 34 22.55 -2.91 5.76
N HIS A 35 22.05 -4.00 6.34
CA HIS A 35 22.86 -4.96 7.09
C HIS A 35 23.78 -5.78 6.18
N LEU A 36 23.25 -6.34 5.08
CA LEU A 36 24.02 -7.18 4.15
C LEU A 36 25.09 -6.40 3.39
N GLN A 37 24.79 -5.16 2.98
CA GLN A 37 25.72 -4.36 2.17
C GLN A 37 26.68 -3.51 3.01
N LYS A 38 26.60 -3.56 4.35
CA LYS A 38 27.34 -2.69 5.28
C LYS A 38 27.42 -1.25 4.77
N MET A 39 26.30 -0.72 4.27
CA MET A 39 26.27 0.58 3.60
C MET A 39 26.59 1.69 4.60
N THR A 40 27.63 2.46 4.31
CA THR A 40 27.94 3.73 4.99
C THR A 40 26.80 4.73 4.80
N GLU A 41 26.67 5.68 5.73
CA GLU A 41 25.63 6.74 5.70
C GLU A 41 25.55 7.44 4.33
N GLU A 42 26.70 7.75 3.71
CA GLU A 42 26.78 8.42 2.41
C GLU A 42 26.18 7.60 1.26
N LYS A 43 26.55 6.32 1.15
CA LYS A 43 25.99 5.41 0.12
C LYS A 43 24.49 5.18 0.32
N TRP A 44 24.04 5.22 1.57
CA TRP A 44 22.63 5.13 1.91
C TRP A 44 21.85 6.37 1.46
N GLN A 45 22.39 7.56 1.70
CA GLN A 45 21.79 8.81 1.21
C GLN A 45 21.79 8.88 -0.31
N GLU A 46 22.89 8.49 -0.96
CA GLU A 46 22.99 8.45 -2.42
C GLU A 46 21.96 7.48 -3.04
N TYR A 47 21.72 6.34 -2.38
CA TYR A 47 20.69 5.38 -2.79
C TYR A 47 19.27 5.97 -2.75
N PHE A 48 18.90 6.67 -1.67
CA PHE A 48 17.60 7.34 -1.57
C PHE A 48 17.50 8.54 -2.50
N HIS A 49 18.60 9.26 -2.72
CA HIS A 49 18.66 10.37 -3.66
C HIS A 49 18.41 9.88 -5.10
N LYS A 50 19.04 8.77 -5.50
CA LYS A 50 18.89 8.16 -6.82
C LYS A 50 17.50 7.59 -7.08
N ILE A 51 16.85 7.03 -6.05
CA ILE A 51 15.49 6.47 -6.16
C ILE A 51 14.42 7.56 -6.08
N GLY A 52 14.65 8.56 -5.24
CA GLY A 52 13.69 9.61 -4.92
C GLY A 52 12.41 9.11 -4.23
N SER A 53 11.53 10.04 -3.90
CA SER A 53 10.24 9.75 -3.26
C SER A 53 9.32 8.90 -4.15
N LYS A 54 9.34 9.15 -5.47
CA LYS A 54 8.53 8.41 -6.45
C LYS A 54 8.94 6.93 -6.52
N GLY A 55 10.24 6.63 -6.52
CA GLY A 55 10.71 5.25 -6.60
C GLY A 55 10.40 4.43 -5.34
N VAL A 56 10.48 5.05 -4.16
CA VAL A 56 10.05 4.42 -2.91
C VAL A 56 8.54 4.15 -2.93
N PHE A 57 7.75 5.11 -3.41
CA PHE A 57 6.30 4.96 -3.52
C PHE A 57 5.88 3.80 -4.43
N PHE A 58 6.49 3.68 -5.62
CA PHE A 58 6.23 2.54 -6.52
C PHE A 58 6.57 1.20 -5.89
N ARG A 59 7.65 1.12 -5.10
CA ARG A 59 8.00 -0.11 -4.38
C ARG A 59 7.01 -0.46 -3.28
N ILE A 60 6.55 0.53 -2.51
CA ILE A 60 5.48 0.31 -1.51
C ILE A 60 4.22 -0.23 -2.19
N ILE A 61 3.84 0.32 -3.35
CA ILE A 61 2.71 -0.22 -4.15
C ILE A 61 2.98 -1.67 -4.57
N GLY A 62 4.19 -1.98 -5.03
CA GLY A 62 4.57 -3.35 -5.35
C GLY A 62 4.42 -4.30 -4.16
N TYR A 63 4.94 -3.92 -2.98
CA TYR A 63 4.79 -4.71 -1.75
C TYR A 63 3.34 -4.81 -1.28
N TYR A 64 2.54 -3.77 -1.49
CA TYR A 64 1.10 -3.79 -1.21
C TYR A 64 0.39 -4.85 -2.03
N TRP A 65 0.63 -4.88 -3.34
CA TRP A 65 0.03 -5.90 -4.22
C TRP A 65 0.48 -7.31 -3.87
N MET A 66 1.77 -7.49 -3.57
CA MET A 66 2.30 -8.79 -3.14
C MET A 66 1.65 -9.26 -1.84
N ALA A 67 1.53 -8.39 -0.84
CA ALA A 67 0.86 -8.72 0.42
C ALA A 67 -0.64 -8.97 0.24
N LEU A 68 -1.31 -8.20 -0.62
CA LEU A 68 -2.73 -8.37 -0.92
C LEU A 68 -3.00 -9.70 -1.65
N LEU A 69 -2.13 -10.10 -2.59
CA LEU A 69 -2.20 -11.40 -3.26
C LEU A 69 -2.02 -12.57 -2.28
N LEU A 70 -1.03 -12.49 -1.39
CA LEU A 70 -0.81 -13.48 -0.33
C LEU A 70 -2.04 -13.61 0.57
N LEU A 71 -2.63 -12.49 0.99
CA LEU A 71 -3.85 -12.48 1.80
C LEU A 71 -5.07 -12.98 1.03
N ALA A 72 -5.20 -12.64 -0.26
CA ALA A 72 -6.29 -13.13 -1.09
C ALA A 72 -6.21 -14.66 -1.25
N TYR A 73 -5.01 -15.18 -1.49
CA TYR A 73 -4.76 -16.62 -1.57
C TYR A 73 -5.05 -17.33 -0.24
N TRP A 74 -4.58 -16.76 0.87
CA TRP A 74 -4.87 -17.29 2.21
C TRP A 74 -6.38 -17.29 2.49
N ASN A 75 -7.08 -16.18 2.25
CA ASN A 75 -8.53 -16.13 2.45
C ASN A 75 -9.29 -17.11 1.55
N MET A 76 -8.81 -17.33 0.31
CA MET A 76 -9.39 -18.28 -0.62
C MET A 76 -9.40 -19.70 -0.06
N ILE A 77 -8.26 -20.16 0.46
CA ILE A 77 -8.10 -21.50 1.03
C ILE A 77 -8.90 -21.67 2.32
N TYR A 78 -8.80 -20.70 3.24
CA TYR A 78 -9.31 -20.90 4.61
C TYR A 78 -10.76 -20.45 4.83
N PHE A 79 -11.28 -19.50 4.04
CA PHE A 79 -12.59 -18.89 4.28
C PHE A 79 -13.56 -18.98 3.10
N TRP A 80 -13.05 -19.14 1.88
CA TRP A 80 -13.88 -19.12 0.67
C TRP A 80 -13.96 -20.44 -0.08
N ASN A 81 -13.50 -21.55 0.52
CA ASN A 81 -13.56 -22.90 -0.07
C ASN A 81 -13.02 -22.92 -1.52
N ASP A 82 -11.84 -22.36 -1.74
CA ASP A 82 -11.17 -22.28 -3.05
C ASP A 82 -11.92 -21.47 -4.12
N SER A 83 -12.87 -20.63 -3.72
CA SER A 83 -13.62 -19.79 -4.63
C SER A 83 -12.82 -18.57 -5.09
N ALA A 84 -12.23 -18.69 -6.28
CA ALA A 84 -11.48 -17.64 -6.96
C ALA A 84 -12.24 -16.29 -7.15
N PRO A 85 -13.58 -16.27 -7.40
CA PRO A 85 -14.32 -15.01 -7.53
C PRO A 85 -14.17 -14.05 -6.34
N TYR A 86 -14.17 -14.56 -5.10
CA TYR A 86 -14.01 -13.70 -3.92
C TYR A 86 -12.59 -13.12 -3.82
N ALA A 87 -11.57 -13.90 -4.18
CA ALA A 87 -10.19 -13.44 -4.25
C ALA A 87 -10.00 -12.35 -5.31
N ILE A 88 -10.58 -12.53 -6.51
CA ILE A 88 -10.55 -11.51 -7.58
C ILE A 88 -11.27 -10.24 -7.11
N THR A 89 -12.42 -10.37 -6.46
CA THR A 89 -13.18 -9.23 -5.94
C THR A 89 -12.40 -8.49 -4.85
N LEU A 90 -11.67 -9.20 -3.99
CA LEU A 90 -10.79 -8.58 -2.99
C LEU A 90 -9.67 -7.78 -3.66
N LEU A 91 -9.06 -8.30 -4.72
CA LEU A 91 -8.02 -7.59 -5.48
C LEU A 91 -8.59 -6.32 -6.13
N LEU A 92 -9.77 -6.40 -6.74
CA LEU A 92 -10.46 -5.23 -7.30
C LEU A 92 -10.80 -4.19 -6.24
N ALA A 93 -11.30 -4.63 -5.07
CA ALA A 93 -11.60 -3.75 -3.95
C ALA A 93 -10.34 -3.06 -3.41
N GLY A 94 -9.21 -3.79 -3.32
CA GLY A 94 -7.91 -3.24 -2.97
C GLY A 94 -7.41 -2.22 -4.01
N ALA A 95 -7.56 -2.52 -5.29
CA ALA A 95 -7.24 -1.61 -6.40
C ALA A 95 -8.04 -0.31 -6.27
N PHE A 96 -9.35 -0.44 -6.08
CA PHE A 96 -10.27 0.69 -5.96
C PHE A 96 -9.94 1.54 -4.74
N HIS A 97 -9.69 0.92 -3.59
CA HIS A 97 -9.29 1.63 -2.37
C HIS A 97 -7.97 2.40 -2.56
N LEU A 98 -6.98 1.80 -3.20
CA LEU A 98 -5.70 2.45 -3.50
C LEU A 98 -5.89 3.62 -4.48
N PHE A 99 -6.66 3.41 -5.54
CA PHE A 99 -6.97 4.44 -6.54
C PHE A 99 -7.75 5.61 -5.94
N TYR A 100 -8.79 5.33 -5.15
CA TYR A 100 -9.58 6.33 -4.46
C TYR A 100 -8.70 7.15 -3.52
N LYS A 101 -7.88 6.49 -2.68
CA LYS A 101 -6.96 7.17 -1.77
C LYS A 101 -5.95 8.05 -2.51
N TYR A 102 -5.44 7.58 -3.65
CA TYR A 102 -4.53 8.35 -4.50
C TYR A 102 -5.20 9.61 -5.07
N ARG A 103 -6.41 9.46 -5.62
CA ARG A 103 -7.23 10.58 -6.13
C ARG A 103 -7.54 11.60 -5.03
N THR A 104 -8.01 11.16 -3.87
CA THR A 104 -8.40 12.03 -2.77
C THR A 104 -7.20 12.80 -2.20
N LYS A 105 -6.05 12.13 -2.03
CA LYS A 105 -4.80 12.79 -1.60
C LYS A 105 -4.33 13.85 -2.58
N LYS A 106 -4.46 13.62 -3.90
CA LYS A 106 -4.11 14.60 -4.92
C LYS A 106 -5.01 15.84 -4.85
N GLN A 107 -6.32 15.63 -4.66
CA GLN A 107 -7.28 16.73 -4.51
C GLN A 107 -7.05 17.53 -3.21
N GLN A 108 -6.74 16.86 -2.10
CA GLN A 108 -6.41 17.55 -0.85
C GLN A 108 -5.14 18.41 -0.99
N PHE A 109 -4.12 17.90 -1.68
CA PHE A 109 -2.88 18.66 -1.92
C PHE A 109 -3.13 19.91 -2.77
N GLN A 110 -3.96 19.80 -3.81
CA GLN A 110 -4.35 20.93 -4.64
C GLN A 110 -5.18 21.96 -3.87
N LYS A 111 -6.05 21.50 -2.96
CA LYS A 111 -6.88 22.38 -2.12
C LYS A 111 -6.03 23.18 -1.13
N ILE A 112 -5.05 22.54 -0.49
CA ILE A 112 -4.12 23.22 0.44
C ILE A 112 -3.27 24.24 -0.32
N MET A 113 -2.68 23.87 -1.47
CA MET A 113 -1.88 24.81 -2.27
C MET A 113 -2.70 26.00 -2.78
N LYS A 114 -3.98 25.79 -3.14
CA LYS A 114 -4.85 26.87 -3.59
C LYS A 114 -5.24 27.82 -2.43
N GLN A 115 -5.57 27.26 -1.25
CA GLN A 115 -5.85 28.08 -0.05
C GLN A 115 -4.64 28.91 0.40
N GLN A 116 -3.43 28.37 0.27
CA GLN A 116 -2.21 29.08 0.67
C GLN A 116 -1.79 30.17 -0.31
N PHE A 117 -2.21 30.07 -1.58
CA PHE A 117 -2.02 31.12 -2.59
C PHE A 117 -3.06 32.23 -2.44
N ASP A 118 -4.35 31.88 -2.23
CA ASP A 118 -5.42 32.88 -2.01
C ASP A 118 -5.20 33.70 -0.73
N SER A 119 -4.60 33.14 0.33
CA SER A 119 -4.33 33.87 1.59
C SER A 119 -3.08 34.74 1.57
N SER A 120 -2.32 34.76 0.46
CA SER A 120 -1.11 35.56 0.33
C SER A 120 -1.31 36.79 -0.55
N ASP A 121 -2.50 36.92 -1.16
CA ASP A 121 -2.94 38.03 -2.01
C ASP A 121 -3.98 38.94 -1.31
N GLU A 122 -4.30 38.69 -0.02
CA GLU A 122 -5.05 39.57 0.89
C GLU A 122 -4.11 40.27 1.89
#